data_AF-A0A160PCX0-F1
#
_entry.id   AF-A0A160PCX0-F1
#
_cell.length_a   1.000
_cell.length_b   1.000
_cell.length_c   1.000
_cell.angle_alpha   90.00
_cell.angle_beta   90.00
_cell.angle_gamma   90.00
#
_symmetry.space_group_name_H-M   'P 1'
#
loop_
_entity.id
_entity.type
_entity.pdbx_description
1 polymer ?
#
loop_
_entity_poly.entity_id
_entity_poly.type
_entity_poly.pdbx_seq_one_letter_code
_entity_poly.pdbx_strand_id
1 'polypeptide(L)'
;MYMSGSELLFVAADATWRCEAAKVLNREPNDLGLILLPEARGEPDTLLRTAFEVRERAYAAWCQESEAMSVNGPCSVIPFPAARA
;
A
#
# COMPACT_ATOMS: atom_id res chain seq x y z
N MET A 1 -16.31 2.86 10.22
CA MET A 1 -15.36 3.36 9.21
C MET A 1 -15.44 2.36 8.07
N TYR A 2 -15.91 2.78 6.89
CA TYR A 2 -15.97 1.88 5.73
C TYR A 2 -14.60 1.92 5.05
N MET A 3 -13.96 0.76 4.89
CA MET A 3 -12.71 0.67 4.11
C MET A 3 -13.02 0.96 2.65
N SER A 4 -12.11 1.66 1.96
CA SER A 4 -12.28 1.88 0.52
C SER A 4 -12.08 0.57 -0.25
N GLY A 5 -12.55 0.51 -1.49
CA GLY A 5 -12.36 -0.68 -2.33
C GLY A 5 -10.87 -0.99 -2.54
N SER A 6 -10.04 0.03 -2.74
CA SER A 6 -8.59 -0.14 -2.90
C SER A 6 -7.88 -0.56 -1.61
N GLU A 7 -8.34 -0.06 -0.45
CA GLU A 7 -7.83 -0.48 0.87
C GLU A 7 -8.10 -1.97 1.11
N LEU A 8 -9.30 -2.45 0.77
CA LEU A 8 -9.69 -3.85 0.89
C LEU A 8 -8.83 -4.76 -0.01
N LEU A 9 -8.57 -4.32 -1.25
CA LEU A 9 -7.69 -5.03 -2.19
C LEU A 9 -6.25 -5.06 -1.69
N PHE A 10 -5.74 -3.96 -1.15
CA PHE A 10 -4.40 -3.91 -0.57
C PHE A 10 -4.27 -4.89 0.60
N VAL A 11 -5.21 -4.88 1.55
CA VAL A 11 -5.19 -5.80 2.70
C VAL A 11 -5.21 -7.27 2.26
N ALA A 12 -6.03 -7.62 1.28
CA ALA A 12 -6.07 -8.98 0.75
C ALA A 12 -4.75 -9.39 0.05
N ALA A 13 -4.18 -8.49 -0.76
CA ALA A 13 -2.91 -8.73 -1.44
C ALA A 13 -1.73 -8.83 -0.47
N ASP A 14 -1.69 -7.96 0.53
CA ASP A 14 -0.66 -7.93 1.59
C ASP A 14 -0.72 -9.19 2.46
N ALA A 15 -1.91 -9.67 2.82
CA ALA A 15 -2.08 -10.94 3.52
C ALA A 15 -1.61 -12.14 2.67
N THR A 16 -1.92 -12.14 1.37
CA THR A 16 -1.47 -13.19 0.44
C THR A 16 0.06 -13.20 0.34
N TRP A 17 0.69 -12.04 0.17
CA TRP A 17 2.14 -11.91 0.14
C TRP A 17 2.79 -12.36 1.44
N ARG A 18 2.27 -11.97 2.61
CA ARG A 18 2.79 -12.42 3.92
C ARG A 18 2.76 -13.92 4.08
N CYS A 19 1.68 -14.57 3.65
CA CYS A 19 1.57 -16.03 3.69
C CYS A 19 2.62 -16.71 2.82
N GLU A 20 2.84 -16.24 1.59
CA GLU A 20 3.86 -16.82 0.71
C GLU A 20 5.29 -16.51 1.18
N ALA A 21 5.55 -15.30 1.67
CA ALA A 21 6.85 -14.90 2.20
C ALA A 21 7.21 -15.72 3.45
N ALA A 22 6.26 -15.92 4.35
CA ALA A 22 6.40 -16.76 5.53
C ALA A 22 6.78 -18.21 5.18
N LYS A 23 6.11 -18.79 4.19
CA LYS A 23 6.42 -20.15 3.71
C LYS A 23 7.83 -20.25 3.15
N VAL A 24 8.22 -19.33 2.26
CA VAL A 24 9.52 -19.36 1.59
C VAL A 24 10.67 -19.08 2.55
N LEU A 25 10.48 -18.16 3.50
CA LEU A 25 11.52 -17.70 4.43
C LEU A 25 11.51 -18.45 5.77
N ASN A 26 10.60 -19.41 5.94
CA ASN A 26 10.38 -20.17 7.17
C ASN A 26 10.21 -19.24 8.39
N ARG A 27 9.27 -18.30 8.27
CA ARG A 27 8.92 -17.29 9.28
C ARG A 27 7.41 -17.26 9.53
N GLU A 28 7.00 -16.50 10.54
CA GLU A 28 5.58 -16.28 10.82
C GLU A 28 4.99 -15.25 9.85
N PRO A 29 3.75 -15.44 9.33
CA PRO A 29 3.08 -14.48 8.45
C PRO A 29 2.93 -13.08 9.04
N ASN A 30 2.83 -12.98 10.37
CA ASN A 30 2.66 -11.70 11.07
C ASN A 30 4.00 -11.03 11.42
N ASP A 31 5.13 -11.59 11.00
CA ASP A 31 6.44 -10.96 11.19
C ASP A 31 6.53 -9.68 10.33
N LEU A 32 6.45 -8.52 10.99
CA LEU A 32 6.57 -7.21 10.34
C LEU A 32 7.94 -7.02 9.68
N GLY A 33 8.96 -7.76 10.12
CA GLY A 33 10.29 -7.75 9.52
C GLY A 33 10.34 -8.33 8.11
N LEU A 34 9.33 -9.08 7.66
CA LEU A 34 9.28 -9.65 6.30
C LEU A 34 9.44 -8.58 5.22
N ILE A 35 8.91 -7.37 5.42
CA ILE A 35 8.98 -6.29 4.42
C ILE A 35 10.39 -5.74 4.24
N LEU A 36 11.26 -5.95 5.22
CA LEU A 36 12.65 -5.48 5.21
C LEU A 36 13.58 -6.47 4.51
N LEU A 37 13.12 -7.70 4.25
CA LEU A 37 13.92 -8.75 3.64
C LEU A 37 13.82 -8.65 2.11
N PRO A 38 14.94 -8.48 1.39
CA PRO A 38 14.93 -8.47 -0.07
C PRO A 38 14.43 -9.79 -0.65
N GLU A 39 14.65 -10.92 0.03
CA GLU A 39 14.18 -12.25 -0.37
C GLU A 39 12.66 -12.37 -0.34
N ALA A 40 11.96 -11.55 0.47
CA ALA A 40 10.50 -11.52 0.51
C ALA A 40 9.88 -10.97 -0.79
N ARG A 41 10.69 -10.47 -1.73
CA ARG A 41 10.23 -10.10 -3.07
C ARG A 41 10.07 -11.32 -3.99
N GLY A 42 10.67 -12.46 -3.65
CA GLY A 42 10.64 -13.70 -4.42
C GLY A 42 11.46 -13.68 -5.70
N GLU A 43 11.86 -14.84 -6.22
CA GLU A 43 12.53 -14.94 -7.52
C GLU A 43 11.53 -14.81 -8.68
N PRO A 44 11.96 -14.42 -9.89
CA PRO A 44 11.11 -14.44 -11.09
C PRO A 44 10.35 -15.75 -11.25
N ASP A 45 9.12 -15.67 -11.79
CA ASP A 45 8.24 -16.82 -12.05
C ASP A 45 7.83 -17.64 -10.80
N THR A 46 8.04 -17.12 -9.59
CA THR A 46 7.55 -17.73 -8.35
C THR A 46 6.22 -17.13 -7.89
N LEU A 47 5.43 -17.91 -7.14
CA LEU A 47 4.22 -17.41 -6.49
C LEU A 47 4.49 -16.23 -5.56
N LEU A 48 5.62 -16.26 -4.85
CA LEU A 48 6.03 -15.15 -3.97
C LEU A 48 6.25 -13.85 -4.77
N ARG A 49 6.89 -13.94 -5.94
CA ARG A 49 7.08 -12.79 -6.82
C ARG A 49 5.75 -12.26 -7.34
N THR A 50 4.84 -13.13 -7.78
CA THR A 50 3.49 -12.71 -8.20
C THR A 50 2.75 -12.02 -7.07
N ALA A 51 2.77 -12.58 -5.86
CA ALA A 51 2.10 -12.00 -4.70
C ALA A 51 2.70 -10.63 -4.31
N PHE A 52 4.02 -10.49 -4.35
CA PHE A 52 4.71 -9.23 -4.11
C PHE A 52 4.27 -8.15 -5.12
N GLU A 53 4.25 -8.46 -6.41
CA GLU A 53 3.85 -7.49 -7.44
C GLU A 53 2.38 -7.08 -7.33
N VAL A 54 1.48 -8.02 -7.02
CA VAL A 54 0.06 -7.71 -6.80
C VAL A 54 -0.11 -6.79 -5.59
N ARG A 55 0.62 -7.06 -4.50
CA ARG A 55 0.66 -6.19 -3.31
C ARG A 55 1.13 -4.78 -3.66
N GLU A 56 2.22 -4.63 -4.40
CA GLU A 56 2.75 -3.30 -4.77
C GLU A 56 1.77 -2.52 -5.65
N ARG A 57 1.11 -3.18 -6.61
CA ARG A 57 0.07 -2.54 -7.44
C ARG A 57 -1.15 -2.12 -6.61
N ALA A 58 -1.60 -2.96 -5.69
CA ALA A 58 -2.72 -2.63 -4.81
C ALA A 58 -2.38 -1.48 -3.85
N TYR A 59 -1.15 -1.46 -3.33
CA TYR A 59 -0.66 -0.36 -2.50
C TYR A 59 -0.64 0.97 -3.27
N ALA A 60 -0.11 0.96 -4.50
CA ALA A 60 -0.10 2.15 -5.34
C ALA A 60 -1.52 2.68 -5.62
N ALA A 61 -2.49 1.80 -5.90
CA ALA A 61 -3.88 2.19 -6.10
C ALA A 61 -4.51 2.80 -4.83
N TRP A 62 -4.23 2.23 -3.66
CA TRP A 62 -4.72 2.75 -2.39
C TRP A 62 -4.13 4.13 -2.06
N CYS A 63 -2.82 4.33 -2.28
CA CYS A 63 -2.18 5.62 -2.14
C CYS A 63 -2.83 6.67 -3.05
N GLN A 64 -3.03 6.38 -4.34
CA GLN A 64 -3.63 7.31 -5.29
C GLN A 64 -5.05 7.72 -4.91
N GLU A 65 -5.86 6.78 -4.41
CA GLU A 65 -7.22 7.08 -3.94
C GLU A 65 -7.19 7.98 -2.69
N SER A 66 -6.27 7.71 -1.77
CA SER A 66 -6.09 8.53 -0.56
C SER A 66 -5.64 9.96 -0.88
N GLU A 67 -4.77 10.14 -1.87
CA GLU A 67 -4.31 11.44 -2.36
C GLU A 67 -5.44 12.19 -3.07
N ALA A 68 -6.23 11.49 -3.90
CA ALA A 68 -7.40 12.06 -4.57
C ALA A 68 -8.47 12.53 -3.56
N MET A 69 -8.67 11.81 -2.45
CA MET A 69 -9.56 12.25 -1.38
C MET A 69 -9.04 13.51 -0.66
N SER A 70 -7.71 13.65 -0.53
CA SER A 70 -7.07 14.82 0.09
C SER A 70 -7.19 16.09 -0.76
N VAL A 71 -7.05 15.96 -2.09
CA VAL A 71 -7.14 17.10 -3.04
C VAL A 71 -8.57 17.60 -3.25
N ASN A 72 -9.59 16.76 -3.05
CA ASN A 72 -10.99 17.13 -3.21
C ASN A 72 -11.64 17.72 -1.94
N GLY A 73 -10.87 18.01 -0.89
CA GLY A 73 -11.34 18.88 0.19
C GLY A 73 -11.68 20.27 -0.36
N PRO A 74 -12.70 20.98 0.15
CA PRO A 74 -13.03 22.32 -0.33
C PRO A 74 -11.80 23.19 -0.17
N CYS A 75 -11.16 23.52 -1.29
CA CYS A 75 -10.06 24.45 -1.36
C CYS A 75 -10.65 25.84 -1.08
N SER A 76 -10.88 26.16 0.20
CA SER A 76 -10.99 27.55 0.64
C SER A 76 -9.61 28.16 0.52
N VAL A 77 -9.27 28.55 -0.71
CA VAL A 77 -8.23 29.54 -0.95
C VAL A 77 -8.73 30.82 -0.27
N ILE A 78 -8.39 31.01 0.99
CA ILE A 78 -8.59 32.27 1.68
C ILE A 78 -7.64 33.26 1.00
N PRO A 79 -8.12 34.30 0.30
CA PRO A 79 -7.24 35.30 -0.26
C PRO A 79 -6.61 36.06 0.90
N PHE A 80 -5.29 35.93 1.07
CA PHE A 80 -4.54 36.77 1.99
C PHE A 80 -4.75 38.24 1.59
N PRO A 81 -5.21 39.13 2.48
CA PRO A 81 -5.33 40.54 2.15
C PRO A 81 -3.92 41.11 2.02
N ALA A 82 -3.64 41.69 0.85
CA ALA A 82 -2.41 42.42 0.58
C ALA A 82 -2.25 43.54 1.63
N ALA A 83 -1.27 43.40 2.52
CA ALA A 83 -0.87 44.45 3.43
C ALA A 83 -0.31 45.60 2.60
N ARG A 84 -1.03 46.73 2.60
CA ARG A 84 -0.59 47.98 2.02
C ARG A 84 -0.30 48.95 3.17
N ALA A 85 0.96 49.32 3.31
CA ALA A 85 1.42 50.53 4.00
C ALA A 85 2.74 50.97 3.36
#